data_AF-A0A928A0W9-F1
#
_entry.id   AF-A0A928A0W9-F1
#
_cell.length_a   1.000
_cell.length_b   1.000
_cell.length_c   1.000
_cell.angle_alpha   90.00
_cell.angle_beta   90.00
_cell.angle_gamma   90.00
#
_symmetry.space_group_name_H-M   'P 1'
#
loop_
_entity.id
_entity.type
_entity.pdbx_description
1 polymer ?
#
loop_
_entity_poly.entity_id
_entity_poly.type
_entity_poly.pdbx_seq_one_letter_code
_entity_poly.pdbx_strand_id
1 'polypeptide(L)'
;MNIKTANRLCELRKAHNLSQEELAYKLGVSRQAVSKWERSESSPDTDNLIQLAALYNISLDELLNGSEAISLIEENKVVKEEDLKKEIILNSSTKVILGGDEASVIYDENNKIDLTIKDVLKWNEKIKVIDNMVMSISAILFTAIYLVLGFTLNNGWSHFWFLFILIPVPSSIVNMIARKNINLFQYEVLAASIYCALGMFFNLWHPLWVIFLSVPLFRLIAGLIMKHKTNPKQDVIDAYYQDIEEDD
;
A
#
# COMPACT_ATOMS: atom_id res chain seq x y z
N MET A 1 -13.49 34.20 -20.91
CA MET A 1 -12.67 33.55 -19.87
C MET A 1 -11.99 34.63 -19.06
N ASN A 2 -11.84 34.47 -17.74
CA ASN A 2 -11.22 35.51 -16.91
C ASN A 2 -9.71 35.61 -17.22
N ILE A 3 -9.15 36.82 -17.19
CA ILE A 3 -7.71 37.10 -17.39
C ILE A 3 -6.85 36.23 -16.45
N LYS A 4 -7.31 36.01 -15.21
CA LYS A 4 -6.62 35.13 -14.24
C LYS A 4 -6.48 33.70 -14.75
N THR A 5 -7.55 33.14 -15.31
CA THR A 5 -7.57 31.78 -15.88
C THR A 5 -6.71 31.68 -17.14
N ALA A 6 -6.69 32.73 -17.97
CA ALA A 6 -5.86 32.81 -19.17
C ALA A 6 -4.35 32.84 -18.85
N ASN A 7 -3.94 33.61 -17.85
CA ASN A 7 -2.56 33.65 -17.39
C ASN A 7 -2.13 32.30 -16.81
N ARG A 8 -2.99 31.65 -16.01
CA ARG A 8 -2.74 30.31 -15.46
C ARG A 8 -2.53 29.26 -16.56
N LEU A 9 -3.31 29.33 -17.63
CA LEU A 9 -3.13 28.44 -18.79
C LEU A 9 -1.73 28.58 -19.40
N CYS A 10 -1.21 29.82 -19.49
CA CYS A 10 0.14 30.08 -19.95
C CYS A 10 1.21 29.54 -18.97
N GLU A 11 0.99 29.69 -17.67
CA GLU A 11 1.91 29.17 -16.63
C GLU A 11 1.99 27.64 -16.66
N LEU A 12 0.85 26.95 -16.69
CA LEU A 12 0.79 25.49 -16.77
C LEU A 12 1.46 24.98 -18.04
N ARG A 13 1.22 25.63 -19.18
CA ARG A 13 1.91 25.29 -20.44
C ARG A 13 3.43 25.37 -20.28
N LYS A 14 3.94 26.43 -19.65
CA LYS A 14 5.39 26.61 -19.44
C LYS A 14 5.95 25.61 -18.41
N ALA A 15 5.23 25.32 -17.33
CA ALA A 15 5.64 24.34 -16.33
C ALA A 15 5.78 22.93 -16.92
N HIS A 16 4.96 22.58 -17.92
CA HIS A 16 5.06 21.33 -18.65
C HIS A 16 6.03 21.38 -19.85
N ASN A 17 6.82 22.45 -19.99
CA ASN A 17 7.79 22.67 -21.08
C ASN A 17 7.19 22.55 -22.50
N LEU A 18 5.91 22.92 -22.66
CA LEU A 18 5.20 22.83 -23.94
C LEU A 18 5.26 24.16 -24.68
N SER A 19 5.47 24.14 -26.00
CA SER A 19 5.21 25.30 -26.86
C SER A 19 3.70 25.46 -27.12
N GLN A 20 3.27 26.66 -27.55
CA GLN A 20 1.86 26.87 -27.92
C GLN A 20 1.43 25.96 -29.07
N GLU A 21 2.36 25.62 -29.96
CA GLU A 21 2.14 24.74 -31.10
C GLU A 21 1.99 23.28 -30.67
N GLU A 22 2.82 22.83 -29.72
CA GLU A 22 2.74 21.48 -29.15
C GLU A 22 1.46 21.29 -28.33
N LEU A 23 1.04 22.30 -27.57
CA LEU A 23 -0.22 22.26 -26.83
C LEU A 23 -1.42 22.16 -27.79
N ALA A 24 -1.41 22.99 -28.85
CA ALA A 24 -2.42 22.94 -29.90
C ALA A 24 -2.50 21.56 -30.56
N TYR A 25 -1.35 20.96 -30.87
CA TYR A 25 -1.28 19.61 -31.44
C TYR A 25 -1.88 18.56 -30.51
N LYS A 26 -1.56 18.60 -29.21
CA LYS A 26 -2.09 17.64 -28.21
C LYS A 26 -3.60 17.76 -28.00
N LEU A 27 -4.16 18.97 -28.13
CA LEU A 27 -5.59 19.24 -27.96
C LEU A 27 -6.40 19.15 -29.26
N GLY A 28 -5.74 18.89 -30.40
CA GLY A 28 -6.41 18.88 -31.70
C GLY A 28 -6.98 20.25 -32.12
N VAL A 29 -6.41 21.36 -31.64
CA VAL A 29 -6.86 22.72 -31.98
C VAL A 29 -5.77 23.52 -32.71
N SER A 30 -6.12 24.67 -33.29
CA SER A 30 -5.14 25.53 -33.93
C SER A 30 -4.28 26.29 -32.92
N ARG A 31 -3.00 26.55 -33.24
CA ARG A 31 -2.10 27.39 -32.42
C ARG A 31 -2.70 28.76 -32.08
N GLN A 32 -3.43 29.34 -33.03
CA GLN A 32 -4.12 30.62 -32.84
C GLN A 32 -5.22 30.54 -31.77
N ALA A 33 -5.89 29.40 -31.61
CA ALA A 33 -6.92 29.22 -30.58
C ALA A 33 -6.29 29.28 -29.18
N VAL A 34 -5.19 28.53 -28.98
CA VAL A 34 -4.41 28.55 -27.74
C VAL A 34 -3.92 29.96 -27.41
N SER A 35 -3.35 30.67 -28.40
CA SER A 35 -2.90 32.06 -28.20
C SER A 35 -4.03 33.01 -27.79
N LYS A 36 -5.23 32.85 -28.34
CA LYS A 36 -6.40 33.65 -27.95
C LYS A 36 -6.90 33.29 -26.54
N TRP A 37 -6.82 32.03 -26.14
CA TRP A 37 -7.14 31.62 -24.76
C TRP A 37 -6.18 32.22 -23.75
N GLU A 38 -4.87 32.18 -24.02
CA GLU A 38 -3.84 32.75 -23.13
C GLU A 38 -3.91 34.30 -23.03
N ARG A 39 -4.50 34.98 -24.02
CA ARG A 39 -4.72 36.45 -24.01
C ARG A 39 -6.12 36.86 -23.54
N SER A 40 -6.92 35.93 -23.00
CA SER A 40 -8.31 36.14 -22.57
C SER A 40 -9.27 36.66 -23.66
N GLU A 41 -8.89 36.61 -24.93
CA GLU A 41 -9.71 37.05 -26.08
C GLU A 41 -10.82 36.06 -26.42
N SER A 42 -10.67 34.79 -26.05
CA SER A 42 -11.68 33.74 -26.25
C SER A 42 -11.63 32.71 -25.12
N SER A 43 -12.71 31.96 -24.93
CA SER A 43 -12.78 30.87 -23.97
C SER A 43 -12.60 29.53 -24.70
N PRO A 44 -11.88 28.55 -24.13
CA PRO A 44 -11.92 27.18 -24.60
C PRO A 44 -13.32 26.58 -24.36
N ASP A 45 -13.75 25.71 -25.28
CA ASP A 45 -14.98 24.93 -25.13
C ASP A 45 -14.86 23.93 -23.98
N THR A 46 -15.99 23.42 -23.49
CA THR A 46 -16.03 22.46 -22.37
C THR A 46 -15.16 21.24 -22.61
N ASP A 47 -15.17 20.68 -23.83
CA ASP A 47 -14.33 19.53 -24.19
C ASP A 47 -12.84 19.88 -24.13
N ASN A 48 -12.45 21.07 -24.61
CA ASN A 48 -11.07 21.53 -24.54
C ASN A 48 -10.64 21.82 -23.09
N LEU A 49 -11.55 22.32 -22.24
CA LEU A 49 -11.27 22.54 -20.82
C LEU A 49 -11.06 21.22 -20.07
N ILE A 50 -11.85 20.19 -20.36
CA ILE A 50 -11.67 18.85 -19.79
C ILE A 50 -10.33 18.27 -20.26
N GLN A 51 -10.00 18.40 -21.55
CA GLN A 51 -8.72 17.92 -22.07
C GLN A 51 -7.52 18.67 -21.48
N LEU A 52 -7.63 19.99 -21.27
CA LEU A 52 -6.60 20.79 -20.59
C LEU A 52 -6.41 20.36 -19.14
N ALA A 53 -7.52 20.15 -18.40
CA ALA A 53 -7.49 19.63 -17.04
C ALA A 53 -6.82 18.25 -16.99
N ALA A 54 -7.16 17.35 -17.91
CA ALA A 54 -6.54 16.03 -18.01
C ALA A 54 -5.04 16.12 -18.39
N LEU A 55 -4.67 17.00 -19.32
CA LEU A 55 -3.30 17.16 -19.79
C LEU A 55 -2.37 17.67 -18.68
N TYR A 56 -2.86 18.57 -17.83
CA TYR A 56 -2.12 19.13 -16.71
C TYR A 56 -2.33 18.37 -15.39
N ASN A 57 -3.12 17.30 -15.42
CA ASN A 57 -3.45 16.49 -14.26
C ASN A 57 -4.05 17.29 -13.08
N ILE A 58 -4.85 18.31 -13.37
CA ILE A 58 -5.53 19.16 -12.39
C ILE A 58 -7.05 19.10 -12.56
N SER A 59 -7.81 19.46 -11.52
CA SER A 59 -9.28 19.52 -11.66
C SER A 59 -9.73 20.71 -12.50
N LEU A 60 -10.90 20.59 -13.13
CA LEU A 60 -11.51 21.69 -13.90
C LEU A 60 -11.77 22.92 -13.02
N ASP A 61 -12.15 22.69 -11.76
CA ASP A 61 -12.36 23.75 -10.78
C ASP A 61 -11.05 24.48 -10.46
N GLU A 62 -9.97 23.73 -10.27
CA GLU A 62 -8.63 24.30 -10.06
C GLU A 62 -8.11 25.08 -11.28
N LEU A 63 -8.34 24.57 -12.49
CA LEU A 63 -8.00 25.25 -13.74
C LEU A 63 -8.72 26.60 -13.84
N LEU A 64 -10.01 26.65 -13.51
CA LEU A 64 -10.85 27.84 -13.69
C LEU A 64 -10.74 28.86 -12.56
N ASN A 65 -10.75 28.41 -11.31
CA ASN A 65 -10.98 29.26 -10.15
C ASN A 65 -9.72 29.70 -9.42
N GLY A 66 -8.57 29.07 -9.66
CA GLY A 66 -7.43 29.32 -8.80
C GLY A 66 -7.55 28.49 -7.52
N SER A 67 -6.56 27.66 -7.18
CA SER A 67 -6.27 27.47 -5.75
C SER A 67 -6.08 28.88 -5.15
N GLU A 68 -6.81 29.20 -4.09
CA GLU A 68 -6.72 30.41 -3.24
C GLU A 68 -5.29 30.76 -2.73
N ALA A 69 -4.28 29.98 -3.14
CA ALA A 69 -2.89 30.02 -2.73
C ALA A 69 -2.04 31.07 -3.45
N ILE A 70 -2.45 31.55 -4.65
CA ILE A 70 -1.57 32.41 -5.48
C ILE A 70 -1.73 33.91 -5.15
N SER A 71 -2.87 34.36 -4.60
CA SER A 71 -3.05 35.78 -4.24
C SER A 71 -2.29 36.22 -3.00
N LEU A 72 -1.64 35.30 -2.27
CA LEU A 72 -0.84 35.60 -1.07
C LEU A 72 0.65 35.83 -1.38
N ILE A 73 1.10 35.54 -2.61
CA ILE A 73 2.52 35.56 -3.01
C ILE A 73 2.99 36.95 -3.43
N GLU A 74 2.10 37.81 -3.94
CA GLU A 74 2.49 39.13 -4.45
C GLU A 74 2.88 40.16 -3.37
N GLU A 75 2.43 40.00 -2.12
CA GLU A 75 2.66 40.98 -1.05
C GLU A 75 3.86 40.69 -0.13
N ASN A 76 4.47 39.50 -0.19
CA ASN A 76 5.50 39.04 0.76
C ASN A 76 6.85 38.74 0.08
N LYS A 77 7.42 39.74 -0.62
CA LYS A 77 8.73 39.66 -1.27
C LYS A 77 9.95 39.48 -0.33
N VAL A 78 9.76 39.22 0.97
CA VAL A 78 10.87 39.05 1.94
C VAL A 78 10.65 37.80 2.82
N VAL A 79 10.64 36.59 2.25
CA VAL A 79 10.76 35.36 3.06
C VAL A 79 11.65 34.35 2.35
N LYS A 80 12.89 34.27 2.86
CA LYS A 80 13.87 33.16 2.86
C LYS A 80 13.47 31.88 2.11
N GLU A 81 14.27 31.58 1.09
CA GLU A 81 14.41 30.36 0.24
C GLU A 81 14.15 28.98 0.91
N GLU A 82 14.25 28.88 2.24
CA GLU A 82 13.94 27.67 3.02
C GLU A 82 12.43 27.38 3.16
N ASP A 83 11.58 28.41 3.11
CA ASP A 83 10.13 28.27 3.23
C ASP A 83 9.45 27.91 1.90
N LEU A 84 10.05 28.29 0.76
CA LEU A 84 9.60 27.92 -0.59
C LEU A 84 9.69 26.41 -0.88
N LYS A 85 10.68 25.71 -0.29
CA LYS A 85 10.82 24.25 -0.44
C LYS A 85 9.72 23.48 0.30
N LYS A 86 9.16 24.04 1.38
CA LYS A 86 8.07 23.40 2.13
C LYS A 86 6.73 23.51 1.41
N GLU A 87 6.50 24.59 0.66
CA GLU A 87 5.20 24.84 0.00
C GLU A 87 5.07 24.13 -1.36
N ILE A 88 6.18 23.89 -2.08
CA ILE A 88 6.18 23.10 -3.32
C ILE A 88 5.85 21.61 -3.08
N ILE A 89 6.15 21.10 -1.88
CA ILE A 89 5.83 19.70 -1.48
C ILE A 89 4.33 19.55 -1.18
N LEU A 90 3.62 20.63 -0.84
CA LEU A 90 2.21 20.58 -0.43
C LEU A 90 1.23 20.50 -1.60
N ASN A 91 1.62 20.95 -2.81
CA ASN A 91 0.68 21.12 -3.93
C ASN A 91 0.77 20.02 -5.00
N SER A 92 1.60 18.99 -4.80
CA SER A 92 1.74 17.84 -5.70
C SER A 92 0.95 16.61 -5.25
N SER A 93 -0.05 16.77 -4.37
CA SER A 93 -0.92 15.69 -3.90
C SER A 93 -1.83 15.16 -5.01
N THR A 94 -1.33 14.24 -5.83
CA THR A 94 -2.13 13.50 -6.80
C THR A 94 -3.13 12.60 -6.06
N LYS A 95 -4.40 13.00 -6.09
CA LYS A 95 -5.56 12.23 -5.62
C LYS A 95 -5.71 10.94 -6.45
N VAL A 96 -5.25 9.80 -5.92
CA VAL A 96 -5.45 8.49 -6.54
C VAL A 96 -6.82 7.94 -6.12
N ILE A 97 -7.73 7.78 -7.09
CA ILE A 97 -9.07 7.21 -6.89
C ILE A 97 -8.97 5.69 -7.06
N LEU A 98 -9.01 4.95 -5.94
CA LEU A 98 -9.32 3.52 -5.96
C LEU A 98 -10.67 3.29 -5.26
N GLY A 99 -11.70 3.04 -6.07
CA GLY A 99 -12.84 2.18 -5.76
C GLY A 99 -13.44 2.26 -4.35
N GLY A 100 -14.47 3.10 -4.19
CA GLY A 100 -15.60 2.87 -3.28
C GLY A 100 -15.24 2.63 -1.80
N ASP A 101 -14.90 3.71 -1.10
CA ASP A 101 -15.30 4.03 0.28
C ASP A 101 -14.30 5.09 0.81
N GLU A 102 -14.81 6.31 0.91
CA GLU A 102 -14.26 7.49 1.59
C GLU A 102 -13.23 7.20 2.71
N ALA A 103 -11.94 7.27 2.35
CA ALA A 103 -10.87 7.55 3.30
C ALA A 103 -9.98 8.67 2.73
N SER A 104 -10.16 9.89 3.23
CA SER A 104 -9.30 11.03 2.92
C SER A 104 -8.02 10.94 3.77
N VAL A 105 -6.93 10.46 3.16
CA VAL A 105 -5.58 10.62 3.71
C VAL A 105 -4.96 11.87 3.06
N ILE A 106 -4.75 12.89 3.90
CA ILE A 106 -4.20 14.20 3.55
C ILE A 106 -2.67 14.06 3.42
N TYR A 107 -2.18 14.25 2.19
CA TYR A 107 -0.78 14.24 1.81
C TYR A 107 0.02 15.46 2.33
N ASP A 108 0.74 15.35 3.46
CA ASP A 108 1.91 16.21 3.84
C ASP A 108 3.21 15.40 3.61
N GLU A 109 3.48 15.03 2.35
CA GLU A 109 3.77 13.59 2.15
C GLU A 109 5.22 13.22 1.73
N ASN A 110 6.09 14.00 1.06
CA ASN A 110 7.40 13.40 0.68
C ASN A 110 8.43 13.20 1.83
N ASN A 111 8.53 14.11 2.81
CA ASN A 111 9.42 13.89 3.95
C ASN A 111 8.73 13.07 5.05
N LYS A 112 7.41 13.24 5.25
CA LYS A 112 6.64 12.47 6.23
C LYS A 112 6.36 11.04 5.76
N ILE A 113 6.10 10.80 4.47
CA ILE A 113 6.03 9.44 3.90
C ILE A 113 7.41 8.82 3.94
N ASP A 114 8.50 9.48 3.55
CA ASP A 114 9.84 8.87 3.68
C ASP A 114 10.09 8.45 5.14
N LEU A 115 9.72 9.29 6.11
CA LEU A 115 9.77 8.94 7.52
C LEU A 115 8.81 7.79 7.88
N THR A 116 7.58 7.76 7.37
CA THR A 116 6.60 6.67 7.61
C THR A 116 7.02 5.35 6.96
N ILE A 117 7.53 5.35 5.72
CA ILE A 117 8.07 4.18 5.03
C ILE A 117 9.31 3.69 5.77
N LYS A 118 10.24 4.57 6.16
CA LYS A 118 11.40 4.17 6.99
C LYS A 118 10.96 3.55 8.31
N ASP A 119 9.96 4.12 8.98
CA ASP A 119 9.42 3.57 10.22
C ASP A 119 8.74 2.21 10.01
N VAL A 120 8.04 2.05 8.89
CA VAL A 120 7.36 0.80 8.51
C VAL A 120 8.37 -0.27 8.09
N LEU A 121 9.40 0.07 7.32
CA LEU A 121 10.50 -0.84 6.95
C LEU A 121 11.26 -1.29 8.19
N LYS A 122 11.61 -0.35 9.09
CA LYS A 122 12.23 -0.65 10.37
C LYS A 122 11.35 -1.54 11.24
N TRP A 123 10.04 -1.29 11.24
CA TRP A 123 9.08 -2.16 11.94
C TRP A 123 9.02 -3.57 11.31
N ASN A 124 9.05 -3.68 9.98
CA ASN A 124 9.07 -4.96 9.28
C ASN A 124 10.37 -5.75 9.57
N GLU A 125 11.52 -5.08 9.60
CA GLU A 125 12.80 -5.69 10.00
C GLU A 125 12.74 -6.20 11.44
N LYS A 126 12.21 -5.39 12.37
CA LYS A 126 12.00 -5.82 13.76
C LYS A 126 11.15 -7.08 13.83
N ILE A 127 10.05 -7.15 13.07
CA ILE A 127 9.20 -8.34 13.03
C ILE A 127 9.96 -9.54 12.48
N LYS A 128 10.70 -9.39 11.37
CA LYS A 128 11.52 -10.48 10.83
C LYS A 128 12.53 -11.01 11.86
N VAL A 129 13.15 -10.13 12.65
CA VAL A 129 14.07 -10.53 13.73
C VAL A 129 13.32 -11.32 14.81
N ILE A 130 12.17 -10.83 15.27
CA ILE A 130 11.33 -11.53 16.26
C ILE A 130 10.87 -12.89 15.71
N ASP A 131 10.42 -12.94 14.47
CA ASP A 131 9.97 -14.15 13.77
C ASP A 131 11.06 -15.22 13.75
N ASN A 132 12.27 -14.85 13.34
CA ASN A 132 13.42 -15.75 13.34
C ASN A 132 13.77 -16.21 14.76
N MET A 133 13.73 -15.29 15.74
CA MET A 133 13.99 -15.63 17.14
C MET A 133 12.98 -16.65 17.68
N VAL A 134 11.68 -16.46 17.37
CA VAL A 134 10.60 -17.37 17.76
C VAL A 134 10.78 -18.72 17.08
N MET A 135 11.16 -18.75 15.80
CA MET A 135 11.44 -19.99 15.09
C MET A 135 12.58 -20.77 15.76
N SER A 136 13.70 -20.10 16.10
CA SER A 136 14.82 -20.75 16.81
C SER A 136 14.41 -21.26 18.19
N ILE A 137 13.71 -20.45 18.98
CA ILE A 137 13.28 -20.83 20.34
C ILE A 137 12.29 -22.00 20.29
N SER A 138 11.31 -21.94 19.38
CA SER A 138 10.34 -23.03 19.20
C SER A 138 11.02 -24.32 18.75
N ALA A 139 12.00 -24.28 17.84
CA ALA A 139 12.79 -25.45 17.45
C ALA A 139 13.51 -26.08 18.64
N ILE A 140 14.19 -25.27 19.47
CA ILE A 140 14.90 -25.77 20.66
C ILE A 140 13.91 -26.37 21.66
N LEU A 141 12.79 -25.67 21.90
CA LEU A 141 11.73 -26.13 22.80
C LEU A 141 11.13 -27.47 22.33
N PHE A 142 10.69 -27.58 21.07
CA PHE A 142 10.08 -28.80 20.55
C PHE A 142 11.08 -29.95 20.48
N THR A 143 12.35 -29.69 20.16
CA THR A 143 13.40 -30.72 20.22
C THR A 143 13.62 -31.19 21.66
N ALA A 144 13.69 -30.28 22.64
CA ALA A 144 13.83 -30.66 24.04
C ALA A 144 12.63 -31.48 24.53
N ILE A 145 11.40 -31.06 24.20
CA ILE A 145 10.17 -31.81 24.51
C ILE A 145 10.21 -33.20 23.85
N TYR A 146 10.60 -33.28 22.59
CA TYR A 146 10.71 -34.56 21.87
C TYR A 146 11.71 -35.50 22.55
N LEU A 147 12.86 -35.00 23.00
CA LEU A 147 13.84 -35.80 23.73
C LEU A 147 13.29 -36.28 25.07
N VAL A 148 12.68 -35.39 25.86
CA VAL A 148 12.08 -35.74 27.15
C VAL A 148 11.03 -36.83 26.96
N LEU A 149 10.09 -36.66 26.02
CA LEU A 149 9.05 -37.64 25.71
C LEU A 149 9.61 -38.95 25.16
N GLY A 150 10.71 -38.88 24.39
CA GLY A 150 11.41 -40.06 23.86
C GLY A 150 12.00 -40.93 24.96
N PHE A 151 12.57 -40.31 26.01
CA PHE A 151 13.14 -41.05 27.14
C PHE A 151 12.10 -41.47 28.19
N THR A 152 11.01 -40.72 28.38
CA THR A 152 10.04 -40.99 29.45
C THR A 152 8.94 -41.98 29.06
N LEU A 153 8.58 -42.05 27.78
CA LEU A 153 7.46 -42.87 27.29
C LEU A 153 7.94 -44.05 26.46
N ASN A 154 7.33 -45.22 26.66
CA ASN A 154 7.55 -46.37 25.78
C ASN A 154 7.00 -46.00 24.39
N ASN A 155 7.86 -46.11 23.36
CA ASN A 155 7.61 -45.70 21.97
C ASN A 155 7.51 -44.18 21.70
N GLY A 156 7.95 -43.31 22.62
CA GLY A 156 7.88 -41.86 22.42
C GLY A 156 8.54 -41.37 21.13
N TRP A 157 9.68 -41.97 20.74
CA TRP A 157 10.39 -41.63 19.50
C TRP A 157 9.54 -41.75 18.23
N SER A 158 8.65 -42.75 18.18
CA SER A 158 7.80 -42.98 17.01
C SER A 158 6.54 -42.10 17.01
N HIS A 159 6.03 -41.72 18.19
CA HIS A 159 4.73 -41.05 18.31
C HIS A 159 4.83 -39.53 18.27
N PHE A 160 5.98 -38.92 18.60
CA PHE A 160 6.07 -37.47 18.81
C PHE A 160 6.84 -36.70 17.73
N TRP A 161 7.23 -37.32 16.61
CA TRP A 161 7.95 -36.59 15.55
C TRP A 161 7.11 -35.48 14.89
N PHE A 162 5.78 -35.55 14.99
CA PHE A 162 4.87 -34.49 14.52
C PHE A 162 5.11 -33.14 15.20
N LEU A 163 5.80 -33.11 16.36
CA LEU A 163 6.20 -31.86 17.03
C LEU A 163 7.13 -31.01 16.15
N PHE A 164 7.95 -31.63 15.30
CA PHE A 164 8.80 -30.91 14.34
C PHE A 164 7.98 -30.19 13.28
N ILE A 165 6.84 -30.77 12.89
CA ILE A 165 5.90 -30.10 11.98
C ILE A 165 5.32 -28.86 12.66
N LEU A 166 5.20 -28.81 13.99
CA LEU A 166 4.64 -27.65 14.71
C LEU A 166 5.61 -26.46 14.84
N ILE A 167 6.90 -26.62 14.51
CA ILE A 167 7.93 -25.57 14.64
C ILE A 167 7.55 -24.23 13.99
N PRO A 168 7.02 -24.16 12.75
CA PRO A 168 6.71 -22.87 12.12
C PRO A 168 5.38 -22.26 12.62
N VAL A 169 4.57 -23.01 13.39
CA VAL A 169 3.27 -22.53 13.90
C VAL A 169 3.40 -21.33 14.85
N PRO A 170 4.25 -21.35 15.90
CA PRO A 170 4.42 -20.17 16.76
C PRO A 170 4.89 -18.92 16.01
N SER A 171 5.81 -19.09 15.05
CA SER A 171 6.27 -18.02 14.15
C SER A 171 5.10 -17.43 13.33
N SER A 172 4.23 -18.29 12.80
CA SER A 172 3.02 -17.84 12.10
C SER A 172 2.02 -17.07 12.98
N ILE A 173 1.91 -17.41 14.28
CA ILE A 173 1.08 -16.66 15.22
C ILE A 173 1.63 -15.25 15.44
N VAL A 174 2.96 -15.12 15.56
CA VAL A 174 3.61 -13.81 15.68
C VAL A 174 3.34 -12.95 14.46
N ASN A 175 3.50 -13.51 13.25
CA ASN A 175 3.18 -12.82 12.01
C ASN A 175 1.70 -12.43 11.91
N MET A 176 0.78 -13.29 12.35
CA MET A 176 -0.65 -13.00 12.39
C MET A 176 -0.97 -11.81 13.30
N ILE A 177 -0.41 -11.78 14.52
CA ILE A 177 -0.67 -10.70 15.47
C ILE A 177 -0.02 -9.39 15.01
N ALA A 178 1.24 -9.46 14.57
CA ALA A 178 1.99 -8.31 14.09
C ALA A 178 1.32 -7.66 12.88
N ARG A 179 0.93 -8.45 11.88
CA ARG A 179 0.37 -7.94 10.62
C ARG A 179 -1.14 -7.83 10.62
N LYS A 180 -1.81 -8.28 11.70
CA LYS A 180 -3.27 -8.39 11.83
C LYS A 180 -3.95 -9.11 10.65
N ASN A 181 -3.20 -9.98 9.99
CA ASN A 181 -3.63 -10.71 8.81
C ASN A 181 -3.69 -12.20 9.16
N ILE A 182 -4.92 -12.72 9.30
CA ILE A 182 -5.23 -14.11 9.68
C ILE A 182 -4.81 -15.14 8.61
N ASN A 183 -4.63 -14.72 7.34
CA ASN A 183 -4.29 -15.58 6.20
C ASN A 183 -2.82 -16.00 6.25
N LEU A 184 -2.00 -15.22 6.96
CA LEU A 184 -0.60 -15.56 7.23
C LEU A 184 -0.47 -16.74 8.20
N PHE A 185 -1.54 -17.11 8.91
CA PHE A 185 -1.50 -18.26 9.77
C PHE A 185 -1.39 -19.53 8.93
N GLN A 186 -0.31 -20.30 9.15
CA GLN A 186 -0.05 -21.57 8.46
C GLN A 186 -0.93 -22.69 9.01
N TYR A 187 -2.23 -22.57 8.77
CA TYR A 187 -3.24 -23.51 9.23
C TYR A 187 -3.00 -24.93 8.69
N GLU A 188 -2.38 -25.05 7.51
CA GLU A 188 -2.04 -26.31 6.85
C GLU A 188 -1.11 -27.16 7.72
N VAL A 189 -0.11 -26.51 8.31
CA VAL A 189 0.89 -27.13 9.17
C VAL A 189 0.24 -27.60 10.48
N LEU A 190 -0.63 -26.77 11.06
CA LEU A 190 -1.39 -27.15 12.25
C LEU A 190 -2.29 -28.36 11.97
N ALA A 191 -3.01 -28.34 10.85
CA ALA A 191 -3.91 -29.43 10.44
C ALA A 191 -3.12 -30.74 10.22
N ALA A 192 -1.95 -30.67 9.57
CA ALA A 192 -1.06 -31.80 9.40
C ALA A 192 -0.53 -32.35 10.73
N SER A 193 -0.12 -31.47 11.65
CA SER A 193 0.34 -31.87 12.99
C SER A 193 -0.77 -32.61 13.78
N ILE A 194 -2.01 -32.09 13.76
CA ILE A 194 -3.16 -32.72 14.40
C ILE A 194 -3.51 -34.06 13.75
N TYR A 195 -3.49 -34.13 12.41
CA TYR A 195 -3.71 -35.36 11.65
C TYR A 195 -2.70 -36.44 12.02
N CYS A 196 -1.39 -36.11 12.05
CA CYS A 196 -0.34 -37.05 12.43
C CYS A 196 -0.49 -37.51 13.89
N ALA A 197 -0.79 -36.59 14.82
CA ALA A 197 -0.99 -36.93 16.23
C ALA A 197 -2.17 -37.91 16.38
N LEU A 198 -3.34 -37.58 15.87
CA LEU A 198 -4.53 -38.43 16.00
C LEU A 198 -4.37 -39.78 15.27
N GLY A 199 -3.65 -39.80 14.13
CA GLY A 199 -3.30 -41.02 13.42
C GLY A 199 -2.42 -41.96 14.24
N MET A 200 -1.47 -41.45 15.02
CA MET A 200 -0.55 -42.27 15.82
C MET A 200 -1.15 -42.75 17.14
N PHE A 201 -1.89 -41.90 17.85
CA PHE A 201 -2.46 -42.27 19.15
C PHE A 201 -3.71 -43.13 19.02
N PHE A 202 -4.53 -42.89 17.99
CA PHE A 202 -5.83 -43.54 17.86
C PHE A 202 -5.92 -44.47 16.63
N ASN A 203 -4.88 -44.58 15.81
CA ASN A 203 -4.87 -45.39 14.57
C ASN A 203 -5.99 -45.01 13.58
N LEU A 204 -6.46 -43.76 13.62
CA LEU A 204 -7.63 -43.26 12.89
C LEU A 204 -7.27 -42.66 11.51
N TRP A 205 -6.41 -43.30 10.72
CA TRP A 205 -5.93 -42.69 9.47
C TRP A 205 -7.03 -42.37 8.43
N HIS A 206 -8.07 -43.20 8.36
CA HIS A 206 -9.05 -43.17 7.26
C HIS A 206 -10.30 -42.29 7.45
N PRO A 207 -10.72 -41.87 8.65
CA PRO A 207 -11.70 -40.79 8.79
C PRO A 207 -11.06 -39.40 8.98
N LEU A 208 -9.78 -39.31 9.33
CA LEU A 208 -9.13 -38.07 9.73
C LEU A 208 -8.67 -37.16 8.58
N TRP A 209 -8.64 -37.67 7.35
CA TRP A 209 -8.35 -36.83 6.16
C TRP A 209 -9.35 -35.68 6.01
N VAL A 210 -10.55 -35.79 6.61
CA VAL A 210 -11.57 -34.72 6.63
C VAL A 210 -11.03 -33.44 7.26
N ILE A 211 -10.03 -33.52 8.16
CA ILE A 211 -9.35 -32.33 8.69
C ILE A 211 -8.74 -31.50 7.55
N PHE A 212 -8.26 -32.08 6.45
CA PHE A 212 -7.73 -31.25 5.37
C PHE A 212 -8.81 -30.43 4.65
N LEU A 213 -10.09 -30.79 4.76
CA LEU A 213 -11.19 -29.96 4.25
C LEU A 213 -11.45 -28.73 5.12
N SER A 214 -10.96 -28.69 6.35
CA SER A 214 -11.03 -27.47 7.16
C SER A 214 -10.06 -26.39 6.69
N VAL A 215 -9.02 -26.75 5.92
CA VAL A 215 -8.04 -25.80 5.35
C VAL A 215 -8.71 -24.78 4.41
N PRO A 216 -9.44 -25.20 3.34
CA PRO A 216 -10.13 -24.24 2.48
C PRO A 216 -11.24 -23.47 3.21
N LEU A 217 -11.93 -24.12 4.17
CA LEU A 217 -12.93 -23.44 5.01
C LEU A 217 -12.31 -22.32 5.86
N PHE A 218 -11.17 -22.61 6.51
CA PHE A 218 -10.43 -21.61 7.28
C PHE A 218 -10.01 -20.44 6.41
N ARG A 219 -9.42 -20.69 5.22
CA ARG A 219 -9.03 -19.64 4.29
C ARG A 219 -10.22 -18.80 3.79
N LEU A 220 -11.37 -19.44 3.56
CA LEU A 220 -12.61 -18.75 3.18
C LEU A 220 -13.05 -17.79 4.31
N ILE A 221 -13.10 -18.28 5.55
CA ILE A 221 -13.49 -17.46 6.72
C ILE A 221 -12.50 -16.33 6.96
N ALA A 222 -11.19 -16.61 6.88
CA ALA A 222 -10.14 -15.61 7.03
C ALA A 222 -10.24 -14.51 5.96
N GLY A 223 -10.55 -14.88 4.71
CA GLY A 223 -10.83 -13.92 3.63
C GLY A 223 -12.04 -13.02 3.91
N LEU A 224 -13.13 -13.57 4.46
CA LEU A 224 -14.31 -12.76 4.82
C LEU A 224 -14.04 -11.79 5.97
N ILE A 225 -13.25 -12.20 6.97
CA ILE A 225 -12.91 -11.34 8.11
C ILE A 225 -12.02 -10.17 7.66
N MET A 226 -11.12 -10.39 6.69
CA MET A 226 -10.21 -9.35 6.21
C MET A 226 -10.79 -8.35 5.23
N LYS A 227 -11.85 -8.72 4.50
CA LYS A 227 -12.58 -7.78 3.64
C LYS A 227 -13.06 -6.52 4.41
N HIS A 228 -13.10 -6.57 5.74
CA HIS A 228 -13.50 -5.48 6.62
C HIS A 228 -12.37 -4.83 7.44
N LYS A 229 -11.10 -5.22 7.24
CA LYS A 229 -9.96 -4.69 8.02
C LYS A 229 -8.72 -4.49 7.13
N THR A 230 -8.78 -3.53 6.22
CA THR A 230 -7.59 -3.05 5.50
C THR A 230 -6.67 -2.34 6.49
N ASN A 231 -5.43 -2.83 6.63
CA ASN A 231 -4.42 -2.20 7.49
C ASN A 231 -3.79 -1.05 6.69
N PRO A 232 -4.05 0.23 7.05
CA PRO A 232 -3.63 1.37 6.23
C PRO A 232 -2.11 1.43 6.04
N LYS A 233 -1.33 0.85 6.95
CA LYS A 233 0.14 0.82 6.85
C LYS A 233 0.68 -0.21 5.85
N GLN A 234 -0.02 -1.33 5.65
CA GLN A 234 0.43 -2.36 4.72
C GLN A 234 0.04 -1.98 3.28
N ASP A 235 -1.12 -1.35 3.11
CA ASP A 235 -1.60 -0.85 1.81
C ASP A 235 -0.63 0.19 1.21
N VAL A 236 -0.03 1.05 2.05
CA VAL A 236 0.99 2.03 1.63
C VAL A 236 2.30 1.35 1.18
N ILE A 237 2.68 0.24 1.80
CA ILE A 237 3.88 -0.52 1.41
C ILE A 237 3.66 -1.20 0.06
N ASP A 238 2.51 -1.85 -0.10
CA ASP A 238 2.20 -2.59 -1.31
C ASP A 238 2.08 -1.63 -2.51
N ALA A 239 1.49 -0.44 -2.33
CA ALA A 239 1.51 0.63 -3.33
C ALA A 239 2.93 1.11 -3.68
N TYR A 240 3.83 1.30 -2.70
CA TYR A 240 5.20 1.76 -2.96
C TYR A 240 6.06 0.76 -3.75
N TYR A 241 5.96 -0.54 -3.44
CA TYR A 241 6.71 -1.56 -4.20
C TYR A 241 6.16 -1.77 -5.60
N GLN A 242 4.86 -1.58 -5.78
CA GLN A 242 4.21 -1.68 -7.09
C GLN A 242 4.64 -0.54 -8.03
N ASP A 243 4.84 0.67 -7.48
CA ASP A 243 5.35 1.82 -8.24
C ASP A 243 6.84 1.65 -8.63
N ILE A 244 7.66 1.00 -7.80
CA ILE A 244 9.09 0.74 -8.13
C ILE A 244 9.23 -0.32 -9.24
N GLU A 245 8.38 -1.36 -9.24
CA GLU A 245 8.41 -2.41 -10.27
C GLU A 245 7.88 -1.95 -11.64
N GLU A 246 7.09 -0.88 -11.72
CA GLU A 246 6.60 -0.32 -12.99
C GLU A 246 7.60 0.62 -13.69
N ASP A 247 8.62 1.12 -12.96
CA ASP A 247 9.66 2.02 -13.50
C ASP A 247 10.94 1.30 -14.00
N ASP A 248 11.10 -0.01 -13.76
CA ASP A 248 12.21 -0.86 -14.28
C ASP A 248 11.81 -1.71 -15.52
#